data_AF-A0A4P9CBD1-F1
#
_entry.id   AF-A0A4P9CBD1-F1
#
_cell.length_a   1.000
_cell.length_b   1.000
_cell.length_c   1.000
_cell.angle_alpha   90.00
_cell.angle_beta   90.00
_cell.angle_gamma   90.00
#
_symmetry.space_group_name_H-M   'P 1'
#
loop_
_entity.id
_entity.type
_entity.pdbx_description
1 polymer ?
#
loop_
_entity_poly.entity_id
_entity_poly.type
_entity_poly.pdbx_seq_one_letter_code
_entity_poly.pdbx_strand_id
1 'polypeptide(L)'
;MMRALLYKELLLTSLPPMFIFMFFGAMLMIPGYPYYVPFFFGCLGLFFTFQNGRENKDTFYTAALPISKGDVVRARCLLVVLVELGEVLISVPFAVLRAYVLPPNPVGIEPNPAFYGFVLVMFTIFNVIFLTQFYKTAYNVGKSFIIAQIPLWLYIIVMEALVHFPTLSAYLDTTEPSMMLGQLPILAAGIIIYVLGILVACRVSIQRFEKVDL
;
A
#
# COMPACT_ATOMS: atom_id res chain seq x y z
N MET A 1 3.61 -9.26 -23.40
CA MET A 1 2.59 -9.99 -22.61
C MET A 1 2.25 -9.28 -21.29
N MET A 2 3.20 -9.12 -20.35
CA MET A 2 2.94 -8.46 -19.06
C MET A 2 2.36 -7.04 -19.19
N ARG A 3 2.86 -6.24 -20.14
CA ARG A 3 2.31 -4.90 -20.44
C ARG A 3 0.82 -4.94 -20.79
N ALA A 4 0.39 -5.94 -21.56
CA ALA A 4 -1.01 -6.09 -21.96
C ALA A 4 -1.89 -6.53 -20.78
N LEU A 5 -1.37 -7.39 -19.90
CA LEU A 5 -2.06 -7.77 -18.67
C LEU A 5 -2.21 -6.58 -17.73
N LEU A 6 -1.14 -5.81 -17.50
CA LEU A 6 -1.20 -4.61 -16.66
C LEU A 6 -2.14 -3.55 -17.25
N TYR A 7 -2.14 -3.36 -18.57
CA TYR A 7 -3.08 -2.48 -19.26
C TYR A 7 -4.53 -2.90 -19.04
N LYS A 8 -4.81 -4.20 -19.13
CA LYS A 8 -6.11 -4.78 -18.81
C LYS A 8 -6.48 -4.56 -17.33
N GLU A 9 -5.56 -4.76 -16.41
CA GLU A 9 -5.79 -4.52 -14.98
C GLU A 9 -6.19 -3.07 -14.71
N LEU A 10 -5.50 -2.10 -15.33
CA LEU A 10 -5.77 -0.68 -15.16
C LEU A 10 -7.10 -0.23 -15.78
N LEU A 11 -7.51 -0.80 -16.92
CA LEU A 11 -8.67 -0.31 -17.65
C LEU A 11 -9.96 -1.11 -17.45
N LEU A 12 -9.86 -2.42 -17.29
CA LEU A 12 -11.03 -3.31 -17.28
C LEU A 12 -11.37 -3.81 -15.88
N THR A 13 -10.43 -3.71 -14.96
CA THR A 13 -10.53 -4.36 -13.67
C THR A 13 -10.51 -3.38 -12.50
N SER A 14 -9.70 -2.32 -12.63
CA SER A 14 -9.64 -1.22 -11.66
C SER A 14 -10.91 -0.38 -11.72
N LEU A 15 -11.53 -0.15 -10.57
CA LEU A 15 -12.70 0.72 -10.46
C LEU A 15 -12.27 2.17 -10.19
N PRO A 16 -13.11 3.17 -10.55
CA PRO A 16 -12.84 4.58 -10.23
C PRO A 16 -12.45 4.86 -8.77
N PRO A 17 -13.02 4.20 -7.73
CA PRO A 17 -12.59 4.38 -6.33
C PRO A 17 -11.12 4.10 -6.10
N MET A 18 -10.49 3.16 -6.82
CA MET A 18 -9.06 2.88 -6.68
C MET A 18 -8.22 4.14 -6.99
N PHE A 19 -8.55 4.83 -8.08
CA PHE A 19 -7.85 6.06 -8.45
C PHE A 19 -8.17 7.19 -7.48
N ILE A 20 -9.43 7.32 -7.03
CA ILE A 20 -9.81 8.31 -6.02
C ILE A 20 -8.99 8.13 -4.74
N PHE A 21 -8.87 6.90 -4.24
CA PHE A 21 -8.07 6.60 -3.05
C PHE A 21 -6.57 6.82 -3.30
N MET A 22 -6.05 6.53 -4.49
CA MET A 22 -4.67 6.89 -4.84
C MET A 22 -4.42 8.40 -4.75
N PHE A 23 -5.43 9.25 -5.03
CA PHE A 23 -5.34 10.70 -4.84
C PHE A 23 -5.54 11.16 -3.38
N PHE A 24 -5.91 10.26 -2.46
CA PHE A 24 -6.03 10.61 -1.04
C PHE A 24 -4.68 10.94 -0.40
N GLY A 25 -3.55 10.72 -1.06
CA GLY A 25 -2.28 11.36 -0.70
C GLY A 25 -2.37 12.89 -0.51
N ALA A 26 -3.35 13.55 -1.13
CA ALA A 26 -3.64 14.98 -0.89
C ALA A 26 -4.21 15.29 0.50
N MET A 27 -4.76 14.29 1.21
CA MET A 27 -5.32 14.43 2.55
C MET A 27 -4.26 14.79 3.61
N LEU A 28 -2.96 14.72 3.29
CA LEU A 28 -1.90 15.26 4.14
C LEU A 28 -2.07 16.77 4.42
N MET A 29 -2.80 17.48 3.55
CA MET A 29 -3.15 18.89 3.75
C MET A 29 -4.28 19.10 4.77
N ILE A 30 -4.92 18.05 5.28
CA ILE A 30 -5.95 18.17 6.32
C ILE A 30 -5.23 18.42 7.66
N PRO A 31 -5.47 19.56 8.34
CA PRO A 31 -4.86 19.83 9.63
C PRO A 31 -5.38 18.89 10.72
N GLY A 32 -4.50 18.41 11.60
CA GLY A 32 -4.89 17.55 12.73
C GLY A 32 -5.41 16.18 12.29
N TYR A 33 -4.90 15.64 11.18
CA TYR A 33 -5.34 14.35 10.65
C TYR A 33 -4.25 13.28 10.88
N PRO A 34 -4.64 12.02 11.22
CA PRO A 34 -3.69 10.90 11.30
C PRO A 34 -3.21 10.51 9.90
N TYR A 35 -1.93 10.73 9.61
CA TYR A 35 -1.42 10.68 8.23
C TYR A 35 -1.21 9.28 7.68
N TYR A 36 -1.34 8.22 8.47
CA TYR A 36 -1.40 6.85 7.94
C TYR A 36 -2.78 6.48 7.36
N VAL A 37 -3.85 7.20 7.72
CA VAL A 37 -5.21 6.90 7.28
C VAL A 37 -5.43 7.07 5.76
N PRO A 38 -4.87 8.10 5.08
CA PRO A 38 -4.91 8.20 3.63
C PRO A 38 -4.38 6.93 2.94
N PHE A 39 -3.19 6.47 3.34
CA PHE A 39 -2.58 5.25 2.79
C PHE A 39 -3.38 3.99 3.13
N PHE A 40 -4.08 3.97 4.26
CA PHE A 40 -5.03 2.90 4.56
C PHE A 40 -6.21 2.89 3.57
N PHE A 41 -6.71 4.06 3.15
CA PHE A 41 -7.70 4.13 2.09
C PHE A 41 -7.15 3.64 0.74
N GLY A 42 -5.87 3.82 0.45
CA GLY A 42 -5.17 3.16 -0.65
C GLY A 42 -5.34 1.63 -0.63
N CYS A 43 -5.08 0.99 0.52
CA CYS A 43 -5.32 -0.45 0.71
C CYS A 43 -6.79 -0.83 0.51
N LEU A 44 -7.72 0.03 0.91
CA LEU A 44 -9.16 -0.17 0.69
C LEU A 44 -9.52 -0.10 -0.81
N GLY A 45 -8.88 0.79 -1.57
CA GLY A 45 -9.01 0.87 -3.03
C GLY A 45 -8.56 -0.41 -3.73
N LEU A 46 -7.46 -1.00 -3.26
CA LEU A 46 -7.01 -2.31 -3.72
C LEU A 46 -8.03 -3.40 -3.36
N PHE A 47 -8.55 -3.41 -2.14
CA PHE A 47 -9.61 -4.35 -1.76
C PHE A 47 -10.80 -4.31 -2.71
N PHE A 48 -11.33 -3.12 -3.03
CA PHE A 48 -12.45 -2.99 -3.97
C PHE A 48 -12.09 -3.45 -5.39
N THR A 49 -10.84 -3.25 -5.82
CA THR A 49 -10.37 -3.73 -7.12
C THR A 49 -10.33 -5.26 -7.20
N PHE A 50 -9.89 -5.92 -6.13
CA PHE A 50 -9.93 -7.38 -6.03
C PHE A 50 -11.36 -7.90 -5.88
N GLN A 51 -12.21 -7.20 -5.14
CA GLN A 51 -13.63 -7.54 -5.03
C GLN A 51 -14.33 -7.45 -6.38
N ASN A 52 -14.11 -6.39 -7.15
CA ASN A 52 -14.63 -6.26 -8.51
C ASN A 52 -14.14 -7.38 -9.43
N GLY A 53 -12.85 -7.74 -9.32
CA GLY A 53 -12.30 -8.88 -10.04
C GLY A 53 -13.02 -10.20 -9.72
N ARG A 54 -13.40 -10.40 -8.46
CA ARG A 54 -14.20 -11.56 -8.04
C ARG A 54 -15.60 -11.54 -8.65
N GLU A 55 -16.33 -10.43 -8.53
CA GLU A 55 -17.70 -10.33 -9.05
C GLU A 55 -17.78 -10.58 -10.55
N ASN A 56 -16.78 -10.08 -11.30
CA ASN A 56 -16.72 -10.21 -12.74
C ASN A 56 -16.03 -11.51 -13.21
N LYS A 57 -15.67 -12.41 -12.29
CA LYS A 57 -14.91 -13.65 -12.58
C LYS A 57 -13.63 -13.40 -13.39
N ASP A 58 -13.03 -12.25 -13.18
CA ASP A 58 -11.90 -11.73 -13.95
C ASP A 58 -10.67 -12.64 -13.85
N THR A 59 -10.33 -13.09 -12.64
CA THR A 59 -9.19 -13.98 -12.39
C THR A 59 -9.37 -15.34 -13.08
N PHE A 60 -10.60 -15.88 -13.06
CA PHE A 60 -10.92 -17.15 -13.73
C PHE A 60 -10.83 -17.01 -15.26
N TYR A 61 -11.46 -15.98 -15.82
CA TYR A 61 -11.40 -15.70 -17.25
C TYR A 61 -9.96 -15.51 -17.73
N THR A 62 -9.19 -14.69 -17.01
CA THR A 62 -7.80 -14.37 -17.38
C THR A 62 -6.91 -15.62 -17.33
N ALA A 63 -7.15 -16.53 -16.38
CA ALA A 63 -6.41 -17.79 -16.26
C ALA A 63 -6.82 -18.86 -17.28
N ALA A 64 -7.97 -18.73 -17.95
CA ALA A 64 -8.40 -19.61 -19.04
C ALA A 64 -7.77 -19.24 -20.41
N LEU A 65 -7.22 -18.02 -20.52
CA LEU A 65 -6.44 -17.61 -21.69
C LEU A 65 -5.13 -18.42 -21.78
N PRO A 66 -4.46 -18.48 -22.95
CA PRO A 66 -3.21 -19.22 -23.14
C PRO A 66 -2.01 -18.49 -22.47
N ILE A 67 -2.10 -18.30 -21.15
CA ILE A 67 -1.16 -17.57 -20.32
C ILE A 67 -0.90 -18.35 -19.03
N SER A 68 0.24 -18.11 -18.37
CA SER A 68 0.52 -18.79 -17.11
C SER A 68 -0.33 -18.23 -15.95
N LYS A 69 -0.79 -19.09 -15.04
CA LYS A 69 -1.40 -18.67 -13.76
C LYS A 69 -0.47 -17.70 -12.99
N GLY A 70 0.84 -17.92 -13.09
CA GLY A 70 1.83 -17.03 -12.49
C GLY A 70 1.79 -15.60 -13.05
N ASP A 71 1.56 -15.43 -14.35
CA ASP A 71 1.46 -14.10 -14.96
C ASP A 71 0.18 -13.36 -14.56
N VAL A 72 -0.92 -14.08 -14.30
CA VAL A 72 -2.14 -13.50 -13.72
C VAL A 72 -1.84 -12.86 -12.37
N VAL A 73 -1.13 -13.59 -11.49
CA VAL A 73 -0.74 -13.08 -10.17
C VAL A 73 0.26 -11.92 -10.29
N ARG A 74 1.27 -12.03 -11.16
CA ARG A 74 2.26 -10.97 -11.38
C ARG A 74 1.61 -9.67 -11.86
N ALA A 75 0.63 -9.75 -12.77
CA ALA A 75 -0.09 -8.56 -13.23
C ALA A 75 -0.81 -7.85 -12.08
N ARG A 76 -1.48 -8.61 -11.20
CA ARG A 76 -2.14 -8.08 -10.00
C ARG A 76 -1.17 -7.49 -8.99
N CYS A 77 -0.05 -8.15 -8.77
CA CYS A 77 1.04 -7.62 -7.95
C CYS A 77 1.57 -6.29 -8.49
N LEU A 78 1.79 -6.19 -9.81
CA LEU A 78 2.26 -4.95 -10.43
C LEU A 78 1.23 -3.83 -10.32
N LEU A 79 -0.07 -4.15 -10.42
CA LEU A 79 -1.13 -3.18 -10.18
C LEU A 79 -1.08 -2.63 -8.75
N VAL A 80 -0.94 -3.52 -7.75
CA VAL A 80 -0.81 -3.14 -6.34
C VAL A 80 0.36 -2.18 -6.13
N VAL A 81 1.54 -2.54 -6.65
CA VAL A 81 2.74 -1.69 -6.55
C VAL A 81 2.54 -0.35 -7.22
N LEU A 82 1.91 -0.33 -8.41
CA LEU A 82 1.66 0.90 -9.15
C LEU A 82 0.75 1.84 -8.36
N VAL A 83 -0.31 1.32 -7.74
CA VAL A 83 -1.26 2.12 -6.95
C VAL A 83 -0.60 2.66 -5.69
N GLU A 84 0.08 1.82 -4.92
CA GLU A 84 0.71 2.22 -3.65
C GLU A 84 1.86 3.22 -3.88
N LEU A 85 2.75 2.95 -4.83
CA LEU A 85 3.81 3.90 -5.17
C LEU A 85 3.26 5.15 -5.84
N GLY A 86 2.18 5.03 -6.63
CA GLY A 86 1.47 6.17 -7.20
C GLY A 86 0.91 7.09 -6.12
N GLU A 87 0.29 6.53 -5.09
CA GLU A 87 -0.22 7.28 -3.94
C GLU A 87 0.90 7.97 -3.16
N VAL A 88 2.00 7.24 -2.89
CA VAL A 88 3.20 7.84 -2.25
C VAL A 88 3.71 9.00 -3.08
N LEU A 89 3.93 8.82 -4.38
CA LEU A 89 4.42 9.87 -5.27
C LEU A 89 3.48 11.08 -5.34
N ILE A 90 2.16 10.84 -5.41
CA ILE A 90 1.15 11.91 -5.39
C ILE A 90 1.18 12.66 -4.07
N SER A 91 1.42 11.98 -2.94
CA SER A 91 1.44 12.62 -1.62
C SER A 91 2.65 13.52 -1.37
N VAL A 92 3.79 13.27 -2.02
CA VAL A 92 5.05 14.02 -1.84
C VAL A 92 4.88 15.54 -2.02
N PRO A 93 4.30 16.06 -3.13
CA PRO A 93 4.11 17.51 -3.28
C PRO A 93 3.23 18.11 -2.18
N PHE A 94 2.25 17.36 -1.65
CA PHE A 94 1.41 17.82 -0.55
C PHE A 94 2.15 17.80 0.79
N ALA A 95 3.01 16.82 1.04
CA ALA A 95 3.88 16.80 2.21
C ALA A 95 4.84 17.99 2.22
N VAL A 96 5.45 18.30 1.07
CA VAL A 96 6.32 19.48 0.90
C VAL A 96 5.52 20.76 1.11
N LEU A 97 4.37 20.92 0.43
CA LEU A 97 3.53 22.11 0.53
C LEU A 97 3.06 22.35 1.97
N ARG A 98 2.65 21.29 2.66
CA ARG A 98 2.23 21.33 4.07
C ARG A 98 3.30 21.97 4.96
N ALA A 99 4.55 21.54 4.83
CA ALA A 99 5.65 22.00 5.68
C ALA A 99 5.85 23.53 5.64
N TYR A 100 5.39 24.20 4.57
CA TYR A 100 5.44 25.65 4.45
C TYR A 100 4.15 26.37 4.85
N VAL A 101 3.00 25.70 4.79
CA VAL A 101 1.68 26.34 4.87
C VAL A 101 0.95 26.04 6.17
N LEU A 102 1.18 24.87 6.77
CA LEU A 102 0.43 24.39 7.92
C LEU A 102 1.30 24.31 9.18
N PRO A 103 0.72 24.52 10.37
CA PRO A 103 1.43 24.30 11.61
C PRO A 103 1.75 22.80 11.82
N PRO A 104 2.67 22.48 12.75
CA PRO A 104 2.95 21.10 13.13
C PRO A 104 1.68 20.31 13.47
N ASN A 105 1.63 19.04 13.07
CA ASN A 105 0.49 18.17 13.26
C ASN A 105 0.38 17.76 14.74
N PRO A 106 -0.74 18.06 15.43
CA PRO A 106 -0.90 17.66 16.83
C PRO A 106 -1.20 16.16 17.02
N VAL A 107 -1.54 15.44 15.95
CA VAL A 107 -2.05 14.06 16.04
C VAL A 107 -0.97 12.99 15.84
N GLY A 108 0.03 13.26 15.01
CA GLY A 108 0.92 12.21 14.54
C GLY A 108 2.10 12.75 13.76
N ILE A 109 2.97 11.83 13.35
CA ILE A 109 4.25 12.13 12.70
C ILE A 109 4.10 13.07 11.49
N GLU A 110 4.98 14.06 11.40
CA GLU A 110 5.10 14.87 10.19
C GLU A 110 5.50 14.03 8.95
N PRO A 111 4.98 14.35 7.75
CA PRO A 111 5.26 13.59 6.55
C PRO A 111 6.66 13.88 6.00
N ASN A 112 7.65 13.24 6.63
CA ASN A 112 9.08 13.31 6.34
C ASN A 112 9.61 11.96 5.78
N PRO A 113 10.92 11.81 5.48
CA PRO A 113 11.46 10.55 4.96
C PRO A 113 11.20 9.34 5.88
N ALA A 114 11.26 9.50 7.20
CA ALA A 114 10.99 8.40 8.13
C ALA A 114 9.54 7.94 8.02
N PHE A 115 8.60 8.89 7.98
CA PHE A 115 7.18 8.61 7.76
C PHE A 115 6.94 7.79 6.49
N TYR A 116 7.53 8.19 5.36
CA TYR A 116 7.41 7.42 4.12
C TYR A 116 8.03 6.02 4.20
N GLY A 117 9.13 5.86 4.95
CA GLY A 117 9.66 4.54 5.28
C GLY A 117 8.64 3.67 6.03
N PHE A 118 7.95 4.25 7.02
CA PHE A 118 6.91 3.54 7.77
C PHE A 118 5.66 3.23 6.94
N VAL A 119 5.27 4.10 6.01
CA VAL A 119 4.19 3.85 5.05
C VAL A 119 4.53 2.66 4.13
N LEU A 120 5.78 2.55 3.66
CA LEU A 120 6.21 1.42 2.85
C LEU A 120 6.18 0.10 3.63
N VAL A 121 6.55 0.12 4.92
CA VAL A 121 6.41 -1.05 5.80
C VAL A 121 4.93 -1.38 6.03
N MET A 122 4.07 -0.39 6.22
CA MET A 122 2.61 -0.56 6.32
C MET A 122 2.05 -1.29 5.09
N PHE A 123 2.37 -0.83 3.88
CA PHE A 123 1.97 -1.50 2.65
C PHE A 123 2.54 -2.90 2.54
N THR A 124 3.76 -3.13 3.02
CA THR A 124 4.36 -4.47 3.05
C THR A 124 3.54 -5.45 3.87
N ILE A 125 3.13 -5.04 5.08
CA ILE A 125 2.30 -5.85 5.98
C ILE A 125 0.98 -6.20 5.28
N PHE A 126 0.33 -5.20 4.70
CA PHE A 126 -0.90 -5.41 3.94
C PHE A 126 -0.69 -6.40 2.79
N ASN A 127 0.28 -6.15 1.91
CA ASN A 127 0.51 -6.93 0.70
C ASN A 127 0.85 -8.39 0.98
N VAL A 128 1.78 -8.64 1.90
CA VAL A 128 2.19 -10.01 2.25
C VAL A 128 1.01 -10.81 2.79
N ILE A 129 0.14 -10.20 3.60
CA ILE A 129 -0.98 -10.91 4.20
C ILE A 129 -2.13 -11.02 3.21
N PHE A 130 -2.59 -9.90 2.65
CA PHE A 130 -3.73 -9.82 1.77
C PHE A 130 -3.54 -10.68 0.52
N LEU A 131 -2.45 -10.48 -0.23
CA LEU A 131 -2.22 -11.19 -1.49
C LEU A 131 -2.07 -12.69 -1.24
N THR A 132 -1.27 -13.08 -0.25
CA THR A 132 -1.04 -14.50 -0.03
C THR A 132 -2.30 -15.19 0.49
N GLN A 133 -3.13 -14.55 1.32
CA GLN A 133 -4.40 -15.12 1.77
C GLN A 133 -5.42 -15.20 0.64
N PHE A 134 -5.53 -14.15 -0.19
CA PHE A 134 -6.46 -14.11 -1.30
C PHE A 134 -6.20 -15.26 -2.28
N TYR A 135 -4.96 -15.43 -2.71
CA TYR A 135 -4.58 -16.45 -3.70
C TYR A 135 -4.60 -17.90 -3.17
N LYS A 136 -4.96 -18.14 -1.90
CA LYS A 136 -5.33 -19.50 -1.46
C LYS A 136 -6.60 -20.01 -2.14
N THR A 137 -7.48 -19.10 -2.54
CA THR A 137 -8.78 -19.44 -3.16
C THR A 137 -9.10 -18.60 -4.39
N ALA A 138 -8.40 -17.47 -4.59
CA ALA A 138 -8.68 -16.45 -5.60
C ALA A 138 -10.14 -15.93 -5.58
N TYR A 139 -10.86 -16.16 -4.48
CA TYR A 139 -12.28 -15.84 -4.34
C TYR A 139 -12.60 -15.13 -3.03
N ASN A 140 -12.03 -15.56 -1.89
CA ASN A 140 -12.39 -15.01 -0.57
C ASN A 140 -11.71 -13.67 -0.26
N VAL A 141 -12.04 -12.62 -1.01
CA VAL A 141 -11.44 -11.27 -0.89
C VAL A 141 -11.71 -10.68 0.51
N GLY A 142 -12.97 -10.68 0.97
CA GLY A 142 -13.36 -10.11 2.26
C GLY A 142 -12.63 -10.73 3.46
N LYS A 143 -12.56 -12.07 3.50
CA LYS A 143 -11.81 -12.78 4.54
C LYS A 143 -10.32 -12.42 4.52
N SER A 144 -9.74 -12.32 3.33
CA SER A 144 -8.33 -11.97 3.17
C SER A 144 -8.03 -10.55 3.64
N PHE A 145 -8.94 -9.61 3.37
CA PHE A 145 -8.84 -8.23 3.83
C PHE A 145 -8.95 -8.12 5.35
N ILE A 146 -9.95 -8.76 5.98
CA ILE A 146 -10.11 -8.75 7.44
C ILE A 146 -8.85 -9.29 8.14
N ILE A 147 -8.26 -10.37 7.61
CA ILE A 147 -7.02 -10.95 8.17
C ILE A 147 -5.84 -9.98 8.03
N ALA A 148 -5.73 -9.24 6.92
CA ALA A 148 -4.70 -8.23 6.73
C ALA A 148 -4.91 -6.99 7.61
N GLN A 149 -6.17 -6.67 7.91
CA GLN A 149 -6.54 -5.43 8.60
C GLN A 149 -6.11 -5.39 10.07
N ILE A 150 -6.17 -6.53 10.76
CA ILE A 150 -5.80 -6.62 12.19
C ILE A 150 -4.34 -6.17 12.41
N PRO A 151 -3.32 -6.79 11.79
CA PRO A 151 -1.93 -6.36 11.97
C PRO A 151 -1.67 -4.98 11.39
N LEU A 152 -2.39 -4.56 10.33
CA LEU A 152 -2.27 -3.24 9.75
C LEU A 152 -2.66 -2.14 10.75
N TRP A 153 -3.82 -2.25 11.40
CA TRP A 153 -4.23 -1.28 12.42
C TRP A 153 -3.34 -1.30 13.65
N LEU A 154 -2.90 -2.48 14.10
CA LEU A 154 -1.94 -2.57 15.19
C LEU A 154 -0.65 -1.82 14.85
N TYR A 155 -0.15 -1.97 13.63
CA TYR A 155 1.02 -1.24 13.16
C TYR A 155 0.79 0.27 13.15
N ILE A 156 -0.34 0.74 12.59
CA ILE A 156 -0.67 2.18 12.55
C ILE A 156 -0.74 2.77 13.96
N ILE A 157 -1.42 2.10 14.90
CA ILE A 157 -1.54 2.57 16.29
C ILE A 157 -0.16 2.68 16.94
N VAL A 158 0.72 1.70 16.73
CA VAL A 158 2.08 1.75 17.27
C VAL A 158 2.86 2.91 16.67
N MET A 159 2.83 3.08 15.35
CA MET A 159 3.59 4.14 14.67
C MET A 159 3.11 5.55 15.05
N GLU A 160 1.79 5.75 15.19
CA GLU A 160 1.24 7.03 15.68
C GLU A 160 1.65 7.26 17.14
N ALA A 161 1.63 6.22 17.97
CA ALA A 161 2.02 6.34 19.38
C ALA A 161 3.51 6.65 19.60
N LEU A 162 4.40 6.28 18.66
CA LEU A 162 5.85 6.52 18.79
C LEU A 162 6.20 8.01 18.96
N VAL A 163 5.42 8.90 18.35
CA VAL A 163 5.65 10.35 18.39
C VAL A 163 5.25 10.98 19.72
N HIS A 164 4.53 10.28 20.58
CA HIS A 164 4.22 10.77 21.92
C HIS A 164 5.33 10.51 22.95
N PHE A 165 6.40 9.79 22.56
CA PHE A 165 7.57 9.58 23.42
C PHE A 165 8.62 10.68 23.17
N PRO A 166 9.00 11.49 24.17
CA PRO A 166 9.82 12.69 23.98
C PRO A 166 11.16 12.48 23.27
N THR A 167 11.80 11.33 23.48
CA THR A 167 13.09 10.99 22.84
C THR A 167 12.94 10.60 21.38
N LEU A 168 11.82 9.96 21.03
CA LEU A 168 11.52 9.52 19.67
C LEU A 168 10.94 10.66 18.84
N SER A 169 10.09 11.50 19.44
CA SER A 169 9.48 12.66 18.78
C SER A 169 10.51 13.64 18.27
N ALA A 170 11.55 13.93 19.07
CA ALA A 170 12.64 14.84 18.68
C ALA A 170 13.37 14.41 17.39
N TYR A 171 13.33 13.12 17.05
CA TYR A 171 13.97 12.57 15.87
C TYR A 171 12.99 12.25 14.73
N LEU A 172 11.82 11.71 15.06
CA LEU A 172 10.83 11.24 14.09
C LEU A 172 9.86 12.33 13.64
N ASP A 173 9.57 13.31 14.50
CA ASP A 173 8.55 14.33 14.28
C ASP A 173 9.17 15.71 14.01
N THR A 174 10.06 15.73 13.02
CA THR A 174 10.73 16.94 12.56
C THR A 174 10.79 16.97 11.04
N THR A 175 10.66 18.17 10.49
CA THR A 175 10.81 18.50 9.06
C THR A 175 12.01 19.39 8.79
N GLU A 176 12.89 19.59 9.79
CA GLU A 176 14.12 20.36 9.59
C GLU A 176 15.06 19.67 8.59
N PRO A 177 15.54 20.36 7.55
CA PRO A 177 16.35 19.74 6.49
C PRO A 177 17.62 19.01 6.99
N SER A 178 18.26 19.53 8.04
CA SER A 178 19.44 18.93 8.69
C SER A 178 19.13 17.58 9.34
N MET A 179 17.94 17.45 9.92
CA MET A 179 17.48 16.25 10.62
C MET A 179 16.87 15.22 9.66
N MET A 180 16.25 15.67 8.56
CA MET A 180 15.71 14.78 7.51
C MET A 180 16.79 13.88 6.87
N LEU A 181 18.05 14.34 6.81
CA LEU A 181 19.16 13.49 6.36
C LEU A 181 19.36 12.27 7.28
N GLY A 182 19.18 12.45 8.59
CA GLY A 182 19.20 11.35 9.55
C GLY A 182 18.04 10.37 9.38
N GLN A 183 16.93 10.79 8.79
CA GLN A 183 15.75 9.94 8.57
C GLN A 183 15.83 9.10 7.29
N LEU A 184 16.73 9.42 6.36
CA LEU A 184 16.93 8.66 5.10
C LEU A 184 17.23 7.16 5.29
N PRO A 185 17.99 6.70 6.31
CA PRO A 185 18.15 5.27 6.60
C PRO A 185 16.82 4.57 6.90
N ILE A 186 15.86 5.24 7.54
CA ILE A 186 14.52 4.66 7.80
C ILE A 186 13.75 4.51 6.49
N LEU A 187 13.80 5.53 5.62
CA LEU A 187 13.22 5.45 4.28
C LEU A 187 13.85 4.30 3.48
N ALA A 188 15.18 4.20 3.48
CA ALA A 188 15.90 3.15 2.76
C ALA A 188 15.53 1.75 3.30
N ALA A 189 15.45 1.59 4.62
CA ALA A 189 14.98 0.35 5.23
C ALA A 189 13.54 0.01 4.81
N GLY A 190 12.64 0.99 4.82
CA GLY A 190 11.26 0.84 4.35
C GLY A 190 11.17 0.40 2.88
N ILE A 191 11.96 1.01 2.00
CA ILE A 191 12.06 0.61 0.58
C ILE A 191 12.53 -0.84 0.45
N ILE A 192 13.59 -1.23 1.17
CA ILE A 192 14.10 -2.61 1.14
C ILE A 192 13.04 -3.59 1.62
N ILE A 193 12.40 -3.30 2.75
CA ILE A 193 11.32 -4.13 3.31
C ILE A 193 10.17 -4.26 2.31
N TYR A 194 9.77 -3.17 1.66
CA TYR A 194 8.71 -3.16 0.65
C TYR A 194 9.05 -3.99 -0.59
N VAL A 195 10.23 -3.78 -1.17
CA VAL A 195 10.67 -4.55 -2.34
C VAL A 195 10.76 -6.04 -2.01
N LEU A 196 11.38 -6.42 -0.89
CA LEU A 196 11.46 -7.82 -0.49
C LEU A 196 10.06 -8.39 -0.18
N GLY A 197 9.24 -7.61 0.51
CA GLY A 197 7.88 -7.96 0.87
C GLY A 197 7.00 -8.26 -0.33
N ILE A 198 7.00 -7.40 -1.34
CA ILE A 198 6.22 -7.64 -2.55
C ILE A 198 6.75 -8.84 -3.35
N LEU A 199 8.08 -9.01 -3.45
CA LEU A 199 8.68 -10.18 -4.11
C LEU A 199 8.25 -11.49 -3.43
N VAL A 200 8.27 -11.52 -2.10
CA VAL A 200 7.79 -12.67 -1.30
C VAL A 200 6.30 -12.87 -1.48
N ALA A 201 5.50 -11.81 -1.37
CA ALA A 201 4.04 -11.87 -1.52
C ALA A 201 3.67 -12.46 -2.88
N CYS A 202 4.24 -11.94 -3.97
CA CYS A 202 3.96 -12.42 -5.32
C CYS A 202 4.42 -13.86 -5.52
N ARG A 203 5.61 -14.23 -5.07
CA ARG A 203 6.11 -15.61 -5.19
C ARG A 203 5.20 -16.60 -4.47
N VAL A 204 4.81 -16.31 -3.22
CA VAL A 204 3.93 -17.16 -2.43
C VAL A 204 2.53 -17.21 -3.04
N SER A 205 2.01 -16.08 -3.52
CA SER A 205 0.72 -16.01 -4.18
C SER A 205 0.67 -16.81 -5.47
N ILE A 206 1.72 -16.80 -6.29
CA ILE A 206 1.84 -17.64 -7.50
C ILE A 206 1.74 -19.12 -7.11
N GLN A 207 2.57 -19.56 -6.15
CA GLN A 207 2.58 -20.96 -5.69
C GLN A 207 1.25 -21.43 -5.10
N ARG A 208 0.50 -20.51 -4.46
CA ARG A 208 -0.83 -20.81 -3.93
C ARG A 208 -1.86 -20.88 -5.05
N PHE A 209 -1.84 -19.95 -5.99
CA PHE A 209 -2.78 -19.89 -7.10
C PHE A 209 -2.62 -21.05 -8.09
N GLU A 210 -1.39 -21.54 -8.28
CA GLU A 210 -1.13 -22.74 -9.09
C GLU A 210 -1.91 -23.97 -8.59
N LYS A 211 -2.13 -24.08 -7.28
CA LYS A 211 -2.86 -25.18 -6.63
C LYS A 211 -4.38 -24.97 -6.60
N VAL A 212 -4.86 -23.80 -6.99
CA VAL A 212 -6.30 -23.52 -7.04
C VAL A 212 -6.85 -24.20 -8.29
N ASP A 213 -7.81 -25.10 -8.09
CA ASP A 213 -8.64 -25.63 -9.16
C ASP A 213 -9.67 -24.55 -9.52
N LEU A 214 -9.72 -24.19 -10.80
CA LEU A 214 -10.48 -23.05 -11.31
C LEU A 214 -11.86 -23.50 -11.79
#